data_AF-A0A526YIX0-F1
#
_entry.id   AF-A0A526YIX0-F1
#
_cell.length_a   1.000
_cell.length_b   1.000
_cell.length_c   1.000
_cell.angle_alpha   90.00
_cell.angle_beta   90.00
_cell.angle_gamma   90.00
#
_symmetry.space_group_name_H-M   'P 1'
#
loop_
_entity.id
_entity.type
_entity.pdbx_description
1 polymer ?
#
loop_
_entity_poly.entity_id
_entity_poly.type
_entity_poly.pdbx_seq_one_letter_code
_entity_poly.pdbx_strand_id
1 'polypeptide(L)'
;MRGLIATISSLALVAMTAPALAQSATKIGQHNAWGTYSYQASGGKVCYVLTVPTDKQPPTLDHGDMFFFVSQRPGQQVSYEPQFIAGYNFQENSKATVTIDGKSFSMFTRGKSAWVENAAEEPVLIA
;
A
#
# COMPACT_ATOMS: atom_id res chain seq x y z
N MET A 1 -15.04 61.39 39.50
CA MET A 1 -15.45 61.13 38.10
C MET A 1 -14.21 60.98 37.25
N ARG A 2 -14.27 60.10 36.23
CA ARG A 2 -13.18 59.45 35.44
C ARG A 2 -12.73 58.14 36.09
N GLY A 3 -13.01 56.95 35.57
CA GLY A 3 -13.61 56.52 34.31
C GLY A 3 -13.18 55.05 34.14
N LEU A 4 -14.16 54.16 34.00
CA LEU A 4 -14.04 52.70 33.98
C LEU A 4 -13.58 52.15 32.61
N ILE A 5 -12.96 50.94 32.61
CA ILE A 5 -12.96 49.89 31.54
C ILE A 5 -12.06 50.21 30.32
N ALA A 6 -11.22 49.34 29.74
CA ALA A 6 -11.42 47.93 29.37
C ALA A 6 -10.11 47.11 29.34
N THR A 7 -10.12 45.96 30.01
CA THR A 7 -9.18 44.85 29.78
C THR A 7 -9.67 44.04 28.57
N ILE A 8 -9.00 44.20 27.42
CA ILE A 8 -9.25 43.36 26.24
C ILE A 8 -8.57 42.00 26.49
N SER A 9 -9.38 40.99 26.83
CA SER A 9 -8.95 39.61 26.94
C SER A 9 -8.63 39.06 25.54
N SER A 10 -7.34 38.84 25.28
CA SER A 10 -6.86 38.07 24.13
C SER A 10 -7.23 36.61 24.32
N LEU A 11 -8.37 36.18 23.74
CA LEU A 11 -8.76 34.78 23.69
C LEU A 11 -7.87 34.07 22.65
N ALA A 12 -6.77 33.47 23.12
CA ALA A 12 -5.90 32.65 22.29
C ALA A 12 -6.65 31.40 21.83
N LEU A 13 -7.00 31.33 20.54
CA LEU A 13 -7.46 30.10 19.89
C LEU A 13 -6.28 29.12 19.86
N VAL A 14 -6.18 28.25 20.84
CA VAL A 14 -5.29 27.08 20.78
C VAL A 14 -5.94 26.09 19.81
N ALA A 15 -5.51 26.12 18.56
CA ALA A 15 -5.86 25.11 17.58
C ALA A 15 -5.31 23.76 18.07
N MET A 16 -6.18 22.90 18.59
CA MET A 16 -5.83 21.53 18.96
C MET A 16 -5.55 20.76 17.68
N THR A 17 -4.27 20.64 17.31
CA THR A 17 -3.83 19.67 16.31
C THR A 17 -3.87 18.28 16.94
N ALA A 18 -5.01 17.61 16.82
CA ALA A 18 -5.10 16.20 17.19
C ALA A 18 -4.08 15.41 16.35
N PRO A 19 -3.25 14.54 16.95
CA PRO A 19 -2.30 13.74 16.20
C PRO A 19 -3.10 12.82 15.25
N ALA A 20 -2.74 12.85 13.96
CA ALA A 20 -3.24 11.89 13.01
C ALA A 20 -2.66 10.52 13.36
N LEU A 21 -3.45 9.68 14.03
CA LEU A 21 -3.11 8.28 14.25
C LEU A 21 -3.16 7.56 12.90
N ALA A 22 -2.02 7.07 12.41
CA ALA A 22 -1.98 6.24 11.22
C ALA A 22 -2.80 4.97 11.47
N GLN A 23 -3.85 4.73 10.67
CA GLN A 23 -4.65 3.52 10.79
C GLN A 23 -3.85 2.34 10.25
N SER A 24 -3.53 1.39 11.12
CA SER A 24 -2.92 0.11 10.72
C SER A 24 -3.96 -0.79 10.07
N ALA A 25 -3.52 -1.63 9.13
CA ALA A 25 -4.37 -2.62 8.51
C ALA A 25 -4.65 -3.78 9.47
N THR A 26 -5.91 -4.18 9.55
CA THR A 26 -6.36 -5.31 10.36
C THR A 26 -6.51 -6.53 9.47
N LYS A 27 -5.93 -7.66 9.88
CA LYS A 27 -6.15 -8.95 9.24
C LYS A 27 -7.60 -9.38 9.50
N ILE A 28 -8.34 -9.65 8.43
CA ILE A 28 -9.74 -10.07 8.49
C ILE A 28 -9.96 -11.53 8.07
N GLY A 29 -8.94 -12.16 7.50
CA GLY A 29 -9.01 -13.57 7.10
C GLY A 29 -7.68 -14.13 6.62
N GLN A 30 -7.67 -15.43 6.39
CA GLN A 30 -6.58 -16.14 5.72
C GLN A 30 -7.17 -17.29 4.89
N HIS A 31 -6.64 -17.47 3.69
CA HIS A 31 -6.96 -18.58 2.81
C HIS A 31 -5.67 -19.11 2.18
N ASN A 32 -5.29 -20.35 2.49
CA ASN A 32 -4.00 -20.93 2.11
C ASN A 32 -2.83 -19.99 2.47
N ALA A 33 -1.97 -19.67 1.49
CA ALA A 33 -0.82 -18.78 1.65
C ALA A 33 -1.18 -17.27 1.65
N TRP A 34 -2.47 -16.91 1.55
CA TRP A 34 -2.93 -15.53 1.42
C TRP A 34 -3.64 -15.04 2.68
N GLY A 35 -3.20 -13.90 3.21
CA GLY A 35 -3.93 -13.15 4.23
C GLY A 35 -4.80 -12.06 3.60
N THR A 36 -6.01 -11.88 4.13
CA THR A 36 -6.90 -10.77 3.75
C THR A 36 -6.85 -9.70 4.83
N TYR A 37 -6.71 -8.44 4.42
CA TYR A 37 -6.55 -7.29 5.31
C TYR A 37 -7.50 -6.17 4.90
N SER A 38 -7.85 -5.31 5.86
CA SER A 38 -8.58 -4.08 5.59
C SER A 38 -8.20 -2.94 6.50
N TYR A 39 -8.34 -1.71 6.01
CA TYR A 39 -8.23 -0.49 6.81
C TYR A 39 -9.23 0.56 6.33
N GLN A 40 -9.53 1.53 7.17
CA GLN A 40 -10.33 2.68 6.79
C GLN A 40 -9.41 3.75 6.19
N ALA A 41 -9.69 4.18 4.96
CA ALA A 41 -9.10 5.36 4.36
C ALA A 41 -10.13 6.49 4.33
N SER A 42 -9.68 7.72 4.09
CA SER A 42 -10.58 8.87 3.89
C SER A 42 -11.59 8.65 2.76
N GLY A 43 -11.21 7.90 1.72
CA GLY A 43 -12.05 7.52 0.58
C GLY A 43 -12.91 6.27 0.77
N GLY A 44 -12.94 5.68 1.97
CA GLY A 44 -13.71 4.48 2.29
C GLY A 44 -12.86 3.30 2.77
N LYS A 45 -13.50 2.16 2.98
CA LYS A 45 -12.82 0.92 3.38
C LYS A 45 -11.96 0.40 2.23
N VAL A 46 -10.69 0.15 2.50
CA VAL A 46 -9.76 -0.49 1.57
C VAL A 46 -9.57 -1.94 2.00
N CYS A 47 -9.64 -2.86 1.05
CA CYS A 47 -9.37 -4.28 1.23
C CYS A 47 -8.25 -4.70 0.29
N TYR A 48 -7.34 -5.55 0.78
CA TYR A 48 -6.31 -6.16 -0.03
C TYR A 48 -6.00 -7.57 0.46
N VAL A 49 -5.43 -8.38 -0.42
CA VAL A 49 -4.83 -9.67 -0.07
C VAL A 49 -3.31 -9.57 -0.20
N LEU A 50 -2.60 -10.28 0.65
CA LEU A 50 -1.16 -10.31 0.70
C LEU A 50 -0.66 -11.73 0.92
N THR A 51 0.43 -12.08 0.26
CA THR A 51 1.19 -13.30 0.50
C THR A 51 2.67 -12.97 0.66
N VAL A 52 3.41 -13.95 1.18
CA VAL A 52 4.86 -13.94 1.33
C VAL A 52 5.44 -15.06 0.49
N PRO A 53 6.67 -14.91 -0.04
CA PRO A 53 7.29 -15.96 -0.85
C PRO A 53 7.47 -17.26 -0.06
N THR A 54 7.19 -18.38 -0.71
CA THR A 54 7.45 -19.73 -0.19
C THR A 54 8.88 -20.20 -0.44
N ASP A 55 9.55 -19.61 -1.43
CA ASP A 55 10.96 -19.84 -1.76
C ASP A 55 11.61 -18.52 -2.23
N LYS A 56 12.91 -18.36 -1.97
CA LYS A 56 13.70 -17.19 -2.36
C LYS A 56 15.06 -17.64 -2.90
N GLN A 57 15.34 -17.29 -4.15
CA GLN A 57 16.52 -17.75 -4.86
C GLN A 57 17.38 -16.59 -5.38
N PRO A 58 18.72 -16.72 -5.38
CA PRO A 58 19.48 -17.78 -4.70
C PRO A 58 19.41 -17.66 -3.17
N PRO A 59 19.58 -18.75 -2.41
CA PRO A 59 19.46 -18.74 -0.94
C PRO A 59 20.64 -18.05 -0.24
N THR A 60 21.70 -17.75 -1.00
CA THR A 60 22.91 -17.09 -0.51
C THR A 60 22.74 -15.58 -0.32
N LEU A 61 21.62 -15.00 -0.75
CA LEU A 61 21.34 -13.58 -0.62
C LEU A 61 20.35 -13.30 0.50
N ASP A 62 20.53 -12.16 1.17
CA ASP A 62 19.49 -11.58 2.01
C ASP A 62 18.48 -10.85 1.13
N HIS A 63 17.29 -11.43 1.03
CA HIS A 63 16.17 -10.89 0.26
C HIS A 63 15.34 -9.87 1.05
N GLY A 64 15.52 -9.81 2.38
CA GLY A 64 14.65 -9.09 3.31
C GLY A 64 13.20 -9.59 3.31
N ASP A 65 12.31 -8.75 3.83
CA ASP A 65 10.86 -8.97 3.81
C ASP A 65 10.30 -8.62 2.44
N MET A 66 9.67 -9.62 1.81
CA MET A 66 9.09 -9.47 0.48
C MET A 66 7.61 -9.84 0.53
N PHE A 67 6.82 -9.11 -0.24
CA PHE A 67 5.38 -9.28 -0.27
C PHE A 67 4.91 -9.25 -1.71
N PHE A 68 3.91 -10.07 -2.01
CA PHE A 68 3.09 -9.91 -3.19
C PHE A 68 1.67 -9.66 -2.75
N PHE A 69 1.03 -8.64 -3.31
CA PHE A 69 -0.24 -8.15 -2.82
C PHE A 69 -1.10 -7.70 -3.97
N VAL A 70 -2.40 -7.88 -3.78
CA VAL A 70 -3.42 -7.55 -4.76
C VAL A 70 -4.41 -6.66 -4.03
N SER A 71 -4.49 -5.41 -4.48
CA SER A 71 -5.41 -4.42 -3.93
C SER A 71 -6.47 -4.09 -4.96
N GLN A 72 -7.63 -3.62 -4.51
CA GLN A 72 -8.62 -3.03 -5.42
C GLN A 72 -8.41 -1.52 -5.48
N ARG A 73 -8.43 -0.94 -6.68
CA ARG A 73 -8.39 0.52 -6.84
C ARG A 73 -9.67 1.14 -6.26
N PRO A 74 -9.57 2.09 -5.30
CA PRO A 74 -10.75 2.76 -4.74
C PRO A 74 -11.61 3.40 -5.83
N GLY A 75 -12.93 3.16 -5.76
CA GLY A 75 -13.89 3.74 -6.70
C GLY A 75 -13.94 3.09 -8.09
N GLN A 76 -13.13 2.05 -8.34
CA GLN A 76 -13.19 1.29 -9.60
C GLN A 76 -13.75 -0.11 -9.36
N GLN A 77 -14.81 -0.46 -10.10
CA GLN A 77 -15.33 -1.83 -10.10
C GLN A 77 -14.41 -2.73 -10.92
N VAL A 78 -13.93 -3.81 -10.30
CA VAL A 78 -13.19 -4.92 -10.95
C VAL A 78 -11.79 -4.55 -11.49
N SER A 79 -11.15 -3.49 -10.97
CA SER A 79 -9.71 -3.25 -11.22
C SER A 79 -8.92 -3.66 -9.99
N TYR A 80 -8.16 -4.76 -10.15
CA TYR A 80 -7.17 -5.22 -9.18
C TYR A 80 -5.78 -4.76 -9.61
N GLU A 81 -5.00 -4.27 -8.66
CA GLU A 81 -3.62 -3.84 -8.87
C GLU A 81 -2.69 -4.84 -8.16
N PRO A 82 -2.12 -5.80 -8.89
CA PRO A 82 -1.03 -6.63 -8.40
C PRO A 82 0.24 -5.82 -8.25
N GLN A 83 0.89 -5.93 -7.10
CA GLN A 83 2.13 -5.26 -6.83
C GLN A 83 3.04 -6.17 -6.01
N PHE A 84 4.33 -6.10 -6.33
CA PHE A 84 5.41 -6.75 -5.60
C PHE A 84 6.16 -5.71 -4.78
N ILE A 85 6.50 -6.02 -3.53
CA ILE A 85 7.40 -5.24 -2.66
C ILE A 85 8.58 -6.12 -2.33
N ALA A 86 9.77 -5.68 -2.73
CA ALA A 86 11.02 -6.27 -2.34
C ALA A 86 11.48 -5.77 -0.95
N GLY A 87 12.41 -6.51 -0.33
CA GLY A 87 13.07 -6.06 0.90
C GLY A 87 14.03 -4.89 0.68
N TYR A 88 14.40 -4.60 -0.57
CA TYR A 88 15.41 -3.64 -0.99
C TYR A 88 14.89 -2.71 -2.10
N ASN A 89 15.60 -1.62 -2.36
CA ASN A 89 15.28 -0.74 -3.49
C ASN A 89 15.74 -1.38 -4.80
N PHE A 90 14.87 -1.37 -5.79
CA PHE A 90 15.23 -1.68 -7.16
C PHE A 90 16.23 -0.66 -7.70
N GLN A 91 17.09 -1.10 -8.60
CA GLN A 91 17.92 -0.20 -9.40
C GLN A 91 17.00 0.71 -10.23
N GLU A 92 17.34 1.99 -10.34
CA GLU A 92 16.59 2.93 -11.16
C GLU A 92 16.46 2.42 -12.61
N ASN A 93 15.25 2.57 -13.17
CA ASN A 93 14.89 2.12 -14.52
C ASN A 93 15.01 0.60 -14.76
N SER A 94 15.24 -0.20 -13.71
CA SER A 94 15.13 -1.65 -13.82
C SER A 94 13.68 -2.10 -13.91
N LYS A 95 13.48 -3.29 -14.46
CA LYS A 95 12.18 -3.96 -14.54
C LYS A 95 12.19 -5.22 -13.70
N ALA A 96 11.02 -5.58 -13.18
CA ALA A 96 10.77 -6.90 -12.64
C ALA A 96 9.93 -7.70 -13.65
N THR A 97 9.94 -9.01 -13.51
CA THR A 97 9.13 -9.91 -14.33
C THR A 97 8.41 -10.88 -13.41
N VAL A 98 7.09 -10.98 -13.61
CA VAL A 98 6.27 -12.00 -12.96
C VAL A 98 5.84 -13.01 -14.00
N THR A 99 5.93 -14.29 -13.66
CA THR A 99 5.53 -15.39 -14.55
C THR A 99 4.49 -16.26 -13.85
N ILE A 100 3.34 -16.43 -14.49
CA ILE A 100 2.22 -17.26 -14.03
C ILE A 100 1.85 -18.20 -15.17
N ASP A 101 1.88 -19.52 -14.91
CA ASP A 101 1.53 -20.56 -15.88
C ASP A 101 2.19 -20.40 -17.27
N GLY A 102 3.47 -19.99 -17.27
CA GLY A 102 4.25 -19.79 -18.50
C GLY A 102 3.99 -18.46 -19.24
N LYS A 103 3.11 -17.60 -18.73
CA LYS A 103 2.93 -16.23 -19.23
C LYS A 103 3.76 -15.26 -18.40
N SER A 104 4.52 -14.40 -19.06
CA SER A 104 5.34 -13.39 -18.40
C SER A 104 4.74 -12.00 -18.56
N PHE A 105 4.75 -11.22 -17.48
CA PHE A 105 4.31 -9.83 -17.45
C PHE A 105 5.48 -8.94 -17.01
N SER A 106 5.68 -7.85 -17.75
CA SER A 106 6.70 -6.86 -17.42
C SER A 106 6.18 -5.93 -16.33
N MET A 107 7.03 -5.62 -15.35
CA MET A 107 6.70 -4.75 -14.25
C MET A 107 7.68 -3.57 -14.15
N PHE A 108 7.17 -2.35 -14.08
CA PHE A 108 7.99 -1.18 -13.79
C PHE A 108 8.30 -1.11 -12.30
N THR A 109 9.48 -0.62 -11.94
CA THR A 109 9.92 -0.53 -10.55
C THR A 109 9.96 0.93 -10.06
N ARG A 110 9.67 1.14 -8.78
CA ARG A 110 9.86 2.42 -8.09
C ARG A 110 10.14 2.20 -6.62
N GLY A 111 11.33 2.59 -6.16
CA GLY A 111 11.78 2.31 -4.80
C GLY A 111 11.83 0.80 -4.57
N LYS A 112 11.05 0.28 -3.62
CA LYS A 112 10.96 -1.16 -3.33
C LYS A 112 9.84 -1.88 -4.07
N SER A 113 9.05 -1.16 -4.86
CA SER A 113 7.80 -1.68 -5.41
C SER A 113 7.88 -1.91 -6.91
N ALA A 114 7.11 -2.88 -7.40
CA ALA A 114 6.92 -3.13 -8.82
C ALA A 114 5.44 -3.37 -9.15
N TRP A 115 4.98 -2.85 -10.28
CA TRP A 115 3.61 -2.98 -10.82
C TRP A 115 3.65 -3.36 -12.29
N VAL A 116 2.59 -4.00 -12.80
CA VAL A 116 2.47 -4.34 -14.22
C VAL A 116 2.58 -3.08 -15.09
N GLU A 117 3.41 -3.11 -16.13
CA GLU A 117 3.62 -1.97 -17.02
C GLU A 117 2.38 -1.60 -17.82
N ASN A 118 1.67 -2.60 -18.33
CA ASN A 118 0.41 -2.41 -19.03
C ASN A 118 -0.76 -2.76 -18.10
N ALA A 119 -1.46 -1.75 -17.60
CA ALA A 119 -2.61 -1.95 -16.71
C ALA A 119 -3.71 -2.84 -17.33
N ALA A 120 -3.80 -2.93 -18.66
CA ALA A 120 -4.74 -3.82 -19.33
C ALA A 120 -4.41 -5.32 -19.16
N GLU A 121 -3.19 -5.66 -18.74
CA GLU A 121 -2.77 -7.03 -18.46
C GLU A 121 -3.02 -7.45 -17.00
N GLU A 122 -3.33 -6.51 -16.10
CA GLU A 122 -3.63 -6.81 -14.69
C GLU A 122 -4.75 -7.86 -14.53
N PRO A 123 -5.87 -7.81 -15.28
CA PRO A 123 -6.90 -8.85 -15.18
C PRO A 123 -6.41 -10.22 -15.66
N VAL A 124 -5.49 -10.27 -16.62
CA VAL A 124 -4.95 -11.53 -17.15
C VAL A 124 -3.96 -12.16 -16.17
N LEU A 125 -3.20 -11.36 -15.43
CA LEU A 125 -2.31 -11.83 -14.37
C LEU A 125 -3.10 -12.43 -13.19
N ILE A 126 -4.24 -11.82 -12.85
CA ILE A 126 -5.07 -12.21 -11.70
C ILE A 126 -6.06 -13.35 -11.99
N ALA A 127 -6.36 -13.60 -13.27
CA ALA A 127 -7.39 -14.55 -13.72
C ALA A 127 -7.17 -16.01 -13.29
#